data_AF-A0A972ZQN1-F1
#
_entry.id   AF-A0A972ZQN1-F1
#
_cell.length_a   1.000
_cell.length_b   1.000
_cell.length_c   1.000
_cell.angle_alpha   90.00
_cell.angle_beta   90.00
_cell.angle_gamma   90.00
#
_symmetry.space_group_name_H-M   'P 1'
#
loop_
_entity.id
_entity.type
_entity.pdbx_description
1 polymer ?
#
loop_
_entity_poly.entity_id
_entity_poly.type
_entity_poly.pdbx_seq_one_letter_code
_entity_poly.pdbx_strand_id
1 'polypeptide(L)'
;MVSWKNNISYYESYLDSAFFDTSEYEIWVTTAPELLQKINQEKPVDINLRLKQLLGLPPNSVYNYFVEFWVKPADLFRPCPDSEITDRECETCFPENTDSTHINWINSNRISRYYQCDLFDQYPWTQLGYTYDWNPDNKSHIGLSEFVIGENKNIVVKAIYTTNDYFNQSKNTE
;
A
#
# COMPACT_ATOMS: atom_id res chain seq x y z
N MET A 1 7.57 -5.86 2.23
CA MET A 1 6.41 -4.97 1.93
C MET A 1 6.46 -3.77 2.84
N VAL A 2 5.88 -2.63 2.47
CA VAL A 2 5.88 -1.42 3.31
C VAL A 2 4.51 -0.74 3.29
N SER A 3 4.10 -0.16 4.42
CA SER A 3 2.91 0.67 4.57
C SER A 3 3.25 1.97 5.29
N TRP A 4 2.61 3.08 4.90
CA TRP A 4 2.72 4.36 5.59
C TRP A 4 1.57 4.50 6.60
N LYS A 5 1.88 4.77 7.87
CA LYS A 5 0.97 4.70 9.01
C LYS A 5 0.98 5.99 9.83
N ASN A 6 -0.19 6.33 10.35
CA ASN A 6 -0.39 7.45 11.27
C ASN A 6 -0.10 7.07 12.72
N ASN A 7 -0.33 5.80 13.07
CA ASN A 7 -0.14 5.23 14.40
C ASN A 7 0.57 3.86 14.27
N ILE A 8 1.58 3.64 15.11
CA ILE A 8 2.39 2.43 15.14
C ILE A 8 2.24 1.60 16.42
N SER A 9 1.44 2.04 17.39
CA SER A 9 1.29 1.37 18.69
C SER A 9 0.91 -0.12 18.59
N TYR A 10 0.18 -0.50 17.54
CA TYR A 10 -0.16 -1.90 17.26
C TYR A 10 1.03 -2.76 16.82
N TYR A 11 2.08 -2.15 16.26
CA TYR A 11 3.24 -2.83 15.69
C TYR A 11 4.47 -2.79 16.59
N GLU A 12 4.58 -1.80 17.49
CA GLU A 12 5.77 -1.55 18.31
C GLU A 12 6.19 -2.76 19.16
N SER A 13 5.23 -3.44 19.79
CA SER A 13 5.51 -4.64 20.60
C SER A 13 5.94 -5.85 19.78
N TYR A 14 5.83 -5.77 18.45
CA TYR A 14 6.13 -6.86 17.52
C TYR A 14 7.43 -6.65 16.75
N LEU A 15 8.12 -5.52 16.99
CA LEU A 15 9.48 -5.32 16.50
C LEU A 15 10.37 -6.44 17.07
N ASP A 16 11.03 -7.20 16.19
CA ASP A 16 11.85 -8.38 16.55
C ASP A 16 11.09 -9.50 17.29
N SER A 17 9.76 -9.51 17.25
CA SER A 17 8.92 -10.62 17.74
C SER A 17 8.74 -11.71 16.68
N ALA A 18 8.26 -12.88 17.09
CA ALA A 18 8.05 -14.01 16.18
C ALA A 18 7.04 -13.68 15.07
N PHE A 19 5.84 -13.20 15.42
CA PHE A 19 4.79 -12.86 14.46
C PHE A 19 3.83 -11.79 14.98
N PHE A 20 3.35 -10.94 14.08
CA PHE A 20 2.18 -10.07 14.20
C PHE A 20 1.01 -10.72 13.45
N ASP A 21 -0.13 -10.90 14.14
CA ASP A 21 -1.35 -11.44 13.55
C ASP A 21 -2.22 -10.30 13.03
N THR A 22 -2.51 -10.31 11.72
CA THR A 22 -3.37 -9.30 11.09
C THR A 22 -4.82 -9.33 11.59
N SER A 23 -5.25 -10.41 12.27
CA SER A 23 -6.59 -10.55 12.84
C SER A 23 -7.67 -10.25 11.79
N GLU A 24 -8.66 -9.41 12.09
CA GLU A 24 -9.71 -8.97 11.17
C GLU A 24 -9.30 -7.79 10.25
N TYR A 25 -8.02 -7.39 10.25
CA TYR A 25 -7.57 -6.19 9.54
C TYR A 25 -6.64 -6.51 8.38
N GLU A 26 -7.02 -6.07 7.20
CA GLU A 26 -6.14 -6.08 6.03
C GLU A 26 -5.11 -4.96 6.07
N ILE A 27 -3.93 -5.19 5.51
CA ILE A 27 -2.87 -4.18 5.42
C ILE A 27 -2.53 -3.91 3.96
N TRP A 28 -2.88 -2.72 3.51
CA TRP A 28 -2.50 -2.19 2.20
C TRP A 28 -1.01 -1.82 2.22
N VAL A 29 -0.28 -2.36 1.24
CA VAL A 29 1.17 -2.27 1.15
C VAL A 29 1.63 -2.06 -0.28
N THR A 30 2.82 -1.46 -0.41
CA THR A 30 3.59 -1.43 -1.64
C THR A 30 4.96 -2.09 -1.42
N THR A 31 5.81 -2.10 -2.44
CA THR A 31 7.17 -2.62 -2.31
C THR A 31 8.11 -1.50 -1.81
N ALA A 32 8.92 -1.82 -0.81
CA ALA A 32 9.88 -0.85 -0.25
C ALA A 32 10.90 -0.34 -1.29
N PRO A 33 11.48 -1.19 -2.15
CA PRO A 33 12.44 -0.74 -3.16
C PRO A 33 11.84 0.21 -4.19
N GLU A 34 10.64 -0.07 -4.69
CA GLU A 34 9.97 0.77 -5.71
C GLU A 34 9.64 2.15 -5.14
N LEU A 35 9.09 2.21 -3.91
CA LEU A 35 8.82 3.46 -3.21
C LEU A 35 10.10 4.31 -3.03
N LEU A 36 11.16 3.70 -2.53
CA LEU A 36 12.45 4.39 -2.32
C LEU A 36 13.03 4.88 -3.64
N GLN A 37 13.03 4.04 -4.67
CA GLN A 37 13.53 4.40 -6.01
C GLN A 37 12.75 5.59 -6.58
N LYS A 38 11.42 5.55 -6.51
CA LYS A 38 10.54 6.60 -7.04
C LYS A 38 10.81 7.95 -6.38
N ILE A 39 10.82 8.00 -5.05
CA ILE A 39 11.07 9.24 -4.29
C ILE A 39 12.50 9.76 -4.48
N ASN A 40 13.50 8.88 -4.50
CA ASN A 40 14.90 9.27 -4.73
C ASN A 40 15.14 9.82 -6.15
N GLN A 41 14.40 9.33 -7.14
CA GLN A 41 14.46 9.84 -8.51
C GLN A 41 13.80 11.21 -8.64
N GLU A 42 12.61 11.38 -8.06
CA GLU A 42 11.84 12.63 -8.18
C GLU A 42 12.39 13.77 -7.30
N LYS A 43 13.06 13.44 -6.19
CA LYS A 43 13.63 14.40 -5.21
C LYS A 43 12.64 15.52 -4.86
N PRO A 44 11.41 15.18 -4.41
CA PRO A 44 10.38 16.17 -4.17
C PRO A 44 10.79 17.14 -3.07
N VAL A 45 10.42 18.41 -3.23
CA VAL A 45 10.64 19.44 -2.21
C VAL A 45 9.80 19.16 -0.96
N ASP A 46 8.55 18.75 -1.15
CA ASP A 46 7.65 18.29 -0.08
C ASP A 46 7.40 16.78 -0.23
N ILE A 47 8.17 15.99 0.53
CA ILE A 47 8.06 14.53 0.54
C ILE A 47 6.67 14.08 1.02
N ASN A 48 6.09 14.73 2.03
CA ASN A 48 4.81 14.31 2.59
C ASN A 48 3.67 14.51 1.59
N LEU A 49 3.62 15.67 0.93
CA LEU A 49 2.66 15.91 -0.14
C LEU A 49 2.84 14.90 -1.26
N ARG A 50 4.11 14.66 -1.66
CA ARG A 50 4.40 13.73 -2.74
C ARG A 50 4.00 12.29 -2.42
N LEU A 51 4.19 11.84 -1.19
CA LEU A 51 3.76 10.52 -0.73
C LEU A 51 2.23 10.38 -0.76
N LYS A 52 1.49 11.41 -0.32
CA LYS A 52 0.03 11.40 -0.41
C LYS A 52 -0.45 11.26 -1.85
N GLN A 53 0.19 11.99 -2.76
CA GLN A 53 -0.04 11.86 -4.20
C GLN A 53 0.25 10.45 -4.68
N LEU A 54 1.47 9.98 -4.48
CA LEU A 54 1.98 8.73 -5.02
C LEU A 54 1.20 7.51 -4.53
N LEU A 55 0.80 7.50 -3.26
CA LEU A 55 0.06 6.40 -2.63
C LEU A 55 -1.46 6.53 -2.75
N GLY A 56 -1.98 7.55 -3.44
CA GLY A 56 -3.43 7.73 -3.58
C GLY A 56 -4.13 8.01 -2.24
N LEU A 57 -3.54 8.84 -1.39
CA LEU A 57 -4.06 9.18 -0.06
C LEU A 57 -4.73 10.57 -0.06
N PRO A 58 -5.74 10.79 0.81
CA PRO A 58 -6.37 12.10 0.95
C PRO A 58 -5.38 13.21 1.31
N PRO A 59 -5.55 14.44 0.79
CA PRO A 59 -4.60 15.54 1.02
C PRO A 59 -4.50 15.96 2.49
N ASN A 60 -5.60 15.84 3.26
CA ASN A 60 -5.66 16.23 4.67
C ASN A 60 -5.23 15.13 5.64
N SER A 61 -4.91 13.94 5.13
CA SER A 61 -4.45 12.82 5.96
C SER A 61 -3.09 13.12 6.61
N VAL A 62 -2.79 12.49 7.74
CA VAL A 62 -1.52 12.64 8.45
C VAL A 62 -0.92 11.27 8.68
N TYR A 63 0.30 11.07 8.19
CA TYR A 63 1.06 9.84 8.31
C TYR A 63 2.49 10.19 8.67
N ASN A 64 3.08 9.43 9.60
CA ASN A 64 4.35 9.79 10.22
C ASN A 64 5.37 8.65 10.20
N TYR A 65 4.92 7.43 9.94
CA TYR A 65 5.74 6.24 10.12
C TYR A 65 5.65 5.29 8.94
N PHE A 66 6.77 4.75 8.52
CA PHE A 66 6.80 3.58 7.64
C PHE A 66 6.99 2.33 8.47
N VAL A 67 6.18 1.31 8.18
CA VAL A 67 6.33 -0.03 8.75
C VAL A 67 6.68 -0.98 7.62
N GLU A 68 7.82 -1.65 7.74
CA GLU A 68 8.23 -2.72 6.83
C GLU A 68 7.83 -4.08 7.39
N PHE A 69 7.35 -4.94 6.50
CA PHE A 69 6.89 -6.28 6.84
C PHE A 69 7.62 -7.34 5.99
N TRP A 70 7.99 -8.44 6.64
CA TRP A 70 8.20 -9.72 5.95
C TRP A 70 6.88 -10.48 5.89
N VAL A 71 6.48 -10.84 4.68
CA VAL A 71 5.19 -11.46 4.40
C VAL A 71 5.45 -12.62 3.45
N LYS A 72 4.76 -13.74 3.67
CA LYS A 72 4.82 -14.85 2.71
C LYS A 72 4.06 -14.43 1.43
N PRO A 73 4.58 -14.73 0.23
CA PRO A 73 3.88 -14.41 -1.01
C PRO A 73 2.44 -14.94 -1.05
N ALA A 74 2.17 -16.12 -0.48
CA ALA A 74 0.83 -16.72 -0.43
C ALA A 74 -0.18 -15.98 0.48
N ASP A 75 0.29 -15.01 1.28
CA ASP A 75 -0.55 -14.18 2.15
C ASP A 75 -0.80 -12.78 1.55
N LEU A 76 -0.29 -12.53 0.34
CA LEU A 76 -0.49 -11.32 -0.44
C LEU A 76 -1.41 -11.59 -1.62
N PHE A 77 -2.18 -10.58 -2.00
CA PHE A 77 -2.92 -10.54 -3.26
C PHE A 77 -2.93 -9.13 -3.84
N ARG A 78 -3.14 -9.00 -5.14
CA ARG A 78 -3.35 -7.69 -5.78
C ARG A 78 -4.80 -7.24 -5.57
N PRO A 79 -5.05 -5.96 -5.23
CA PRO A 79 -6.39 -5.43 -5.03
C PRO A 79 -7.02 -5.07 -6.37
N CYS A 80 -7.26 -6.08 -7.21
CA CYS A 80 -7.86 -5.97 -8.53
C CYS A 80 -8.54 -7.30 -8.94
N PRO A 81 -9.30 -7.36 -10.05
CA PRO A 81 -10.04 -8.56 -10.43
C PRO A 81 -9.17 -9.81 -10.51
N ASP A 82 -7.99 -9.70 -11.11
CA ASP A 82 -6.96 -10.73 -11.06
C ASP A 82 -6.05 -10.55 -9.82
N SER A 83 -6.13 -11.48 -8.88
CA SER A 83 -5.39 -11.40 -7.61
C SER A 83 -3.90 -11.74 -7.71
N GLU A 84 -3.41 -12.21 -8.85
CA GLU A 84 -2.04 -12.71 -9.01
C GLU A 84 -0.96 -11.64 -8.72
N ILE A 85 0.06 -12.02 -7.95
CA ILE A 85 1.09 -11.08 -7.47
C ILE A 85 2.37 -11.08 -8.32
N THR A 86 2.51 -12.04 -9.23
CA THR A 86 3.72 -12.23 -10.05
C THR A 86 3.71 -11.42 -11.34
N ASP A 87 2.55 -10.91 -11.71
CA ASP A 87 2.33 -10.26 -12.99
C ASP A 87 2.62 -8.76 -12.91
N ARG A 88 2.89 -8.16 -14.08
CA ARG A 88 3.25 -6.74 -14.17
C ARG A 88 2.05 -5.81 -14.24
N GLU A 89 0.92 -6.34 -14.66
CA GLU A 89 -0.35 -5.64 -14.81
C GLU A 89 -1.47 -6.56 -14.33
N CYS A 90 -2.62 -5.97 -14.05
CA CYS A 90 -3.79 -6.72 -13.63
C CYS A 90 -4.78 -6.85 -14.78
N GLU A 91 -5.34 -8.04 -14.97
CA GLU A 91 -6.48 -8.19 -15.86
C GLU A 91 -7.70 -7.42 -15.32
N THR A 92 -8.44 -6.79 -16.24
CA THR A 92 -9.63 -5.99 -15.90
C THR A 92 -10.86 -6.83 -15.63
N CYS A 93 -10.83 -8.09 -16.05
CA CYS A 93 -11.87 -9.10 -15.83
C CYS A 93 -11.39 -10.09 -14.77
N PHE A 94 -12.35 -10.75 -14.10
CA PHE A 94 -12.01 -11.87 -13.22
C PHE A 94 -11.54 -13.06 -14.08
N PRO A 95 -10.36 -13.64 -13.81
CA PRO A 95 -9.94 -14.88 -14.43
C PRO A 95 -10.96 -16.02 -14.22
N GLU A 96 -10.94 -17.01 -15.12
CA GLU A 96 -11.76 -18.20 -14.97
C GLU A 96 -11.41 -18.93 -13.66
N ASN A 97 -12.43 -19.28 -12.87
CA ASN A 97 -12.31 -19.92 -11.54
C ASN A 97 -11.76 -19.00 -10.42
N THR A 98 -11.83 -17.68 -10.58
CA THR A 98 -11.59 -16.75 -9.46
C THR A 98 -12.48 -17.12 -8.28
N ASP A 99 -11.88 -17.17 -7.08
CA ASP A 99 -12.60 -17.54 -5.87
C ASP A 99 -13.71 -16.53 -5.54
N SER A 100 -14.88 -17.05 -5.14
CA SER A 100 -16.05 -16.22 -4.82
C SER A 100 -15.81 -15.24 -3.67
N THR A 101 -14.90 -15.55 -2.73
CA THR A 101 -14.53 -14.64 -1.65
C THR A 101 -13.78 -13.42 -2.20
N HIS A 102 -12.87 -13.61 -3.15
CA HIS A 102 -12.17 -12.50 -3.82
C HIS A 102 -13.12 -11.64 -4.66
N ILE A 103 -14.03 -12.27 -5.40
CA ILE A 103 -15.08 -11.55 -6.15
C ILE A 103 -15.92 -10.67 -5.20
N ASN A 104 -16.35 -11.22 -4.07
CA ASN A 104 -17.10 -10.48 -3.07
C ASN A 104 -16.26 -9.36 -2.44
N TRP A 105 -14.98 -9.61 -2.15
CA TRP A 105 -14.06 -8.63 -1.62
C TRP A 105 -13.89 -7.42 -2.56
N ILE A 106 -13.69 -7.67 -3.86
CA ILE A 106 -13.59 -6.61 -4.88
C ILE A 106 -14.90 -5.82 -4.96
N ASN A 107 -16.04 -6.49 -5.00
CA ASN A 107 -17.34 -5.81 -5.12
C ASN A 107 -17.69 -4.98 -3.88
N SER A 108 -17.40 -5.49 -2.68
CA SER A 108 -17.54 -4.73 -1.43
C SER A 108 -16.64 -3.49 -1.42
N ASN A 109 -15.39 -3.63 -1.88
CA ASN A 109 -14.46 -2.50 -2.00
C ASN A 109 -14.98 -1.45 -2.99
N ARG A 110 -15.53 -1.84 -4.15
CA ARG A 110 -16.16 -0.93 -5.12
C ARG A 110 -17.28 -0.11 -4.47
N ILE A 111 -18.15 -0.78 -3.72
CA ILE A 111 -19.27 -0.12 -3.02
C ILE A 111 -18.72 0.88 -2.01
N SER A 112 -17.81 0.44 -1.13
CA SER A 112 -17.28 1.28 -0.06
C SER A 112 -16.53 2.51 -0.57
N ARG A 113 -15.78 2.40 -1.67
CA ARG A 113 -14.88 3.45 -2.15
C ARG A 113 -15.49 4.40 -3.17
N TYR A 114 -16.45 3.95 -3.99
CA TYR A 114 -16.97 4.77 -5.10
C TYR A 114 -18.36 5.35 -4.88
N TYR A 115 -19.13 4.84 -3.91
CA TYR A 115 -20.46 5.38 -3.65
C TYR A 115 -20.46 6.54 -2.66
N GLN A 116 -19.34 6.80 -1.96
CA GLN A 116 -19.22 7.96 -1.07
C GLN A 116 -18.87 9.22 -1.88
N CYS A 117 -19.61 10.31 -1.67
CA CYS A 117 -19.45 11.56 -2.43
C CYS A 117 -18.47 12.57 -1.81
N ASP A 118 -17.92 12.32 -0.62
CA ASP A 118 -17.00 13.26 0.05
C ASP A 118 -15.57 13.09 -0.48
N LEU A 119 -15.03 14.12 -1.13
CA LEU A 119 -13.71 14.10 -1.75
C LEU A 119 -12.57 13.98 -0.73
N PHE A 120 -12.75 14.48 0.50
CA PHE A 120 -11.67 14.57 1.49
C PHE A 120 -11.48 13.30 2.32
N ASP A 121 -12.41 12.35 2.22
CA ASP A 121 -12.33 11.01 2.80
C ASP A 121 -12.12 9.92 1.73
N GLN A 122 -11.92 10.29 0.47
CA GLN A 122 -11.74 9.36 -0.64
C GLN A 122 -10.31 8.83 -0.76
N TYR A 123 -10.20 7.50 -0.90
CA TYR A 123 -8.99 6.79 -1.27
C TYR A 123 -9.15 6.33 -2.72
N PRO A 124 -8.64 7.07 -3.73
CA PRO A 124 -8.76 6.70 -5.14
C PRO A 124 -8.11 5.34 -5.39
N TRP A 125 -8.95 4.31 -5.41
CA TRP A 125 -8.55 2.94 -5.70
C TRP A 125 -8.77 2.67 -7.19
N THR A 126 -7.78 2.09 -7.86
CA THR A 126 -7.81 1.90 -9.31
C THR A 126 -8.46 0.60 -9.72
N GLN A 127 -8.45 -0.42 -8.85
CA GLN A 127 -8.71 -1.82 -9.19
C GLN A 127 -7.77 -2.38 -10.27
N LEU A 128 -6.58 -1.80 -10.44
CA LEU A 128 -5.62 -2.21 -11.47
C LEU A 128 -4.28 -2.67 -10.86
N GLY A 129 -4.24 -2.88 -9.54
CA GLY A 129 -3.05 -3.36 -8.84
C GLY A 129 -1.96 -2.29 -8.67
N TYR A 130 -2.30 -1.01 -8.85
CA TYR A 130 -1.42 0.12 -8.59
C TYR A 130 -2.16 1.29 -7.92
N THR A 131 -1.44 2.10 -7.14
CA THR A 131 -2.00 3.29 -6.48
C THR A 131 -2.28 4.41 -7.48
N TYR A 132 -3.37 5.14 -7.32
CA TYR A 132 -3.65 6.29 -8.19
C TYR A 132 -2.80 7.50 -7.78
N ASP A 133 -1.83 7.88 -8.62
CA ASP A 133 -0.98 9.04 -8.39
C ASP A 133 -1.66 10.32 -8.84
N TRP A 134 -2.32 11.02 -7.92
CA TRP A 134 -3.09 12.23 -8.23
C TRP A 134 -2.24 13.49 -8.43
N ASN A 135 -0.91 13.39 -8.49
CA ASN A 135 -0.06 14.53 -8.86
C ASN A 135 -0.47 15.08 -10.25
N PRO A 136 -0.82 16.38 -10.38
CA PRO A 136 -1.24 16.97 -11.65
C PRO A 136 -0.17 16.93 -12.76
N ASP A 137 1.10 16.80 -12.38
CA ASP A 137 2.21 16.67 -13.33
C ASP A 137 2.38 15.24 -13.87
N ASN A 138 1.85 14.23 -13.15
CA ASN A 138 1.84 12.85 -13.63
C ASN A 138 0.66 12.62 -14.58
N LYS A 139 0.92 12.64 -15.90
CA LYS A 139 -0.13 12.48 -16.92
C LYS A 139 -0.72 11.08 -17.03
N SER A 140 -0.02 10.03 -16.59
CA SER A 140 -0.58 8.68 -16.57
C SER A 140 -1.37 8.39 -15.29
N HIS A 141 -1.12 9.15 -14.22
CA HIS A 141 -1.64 8.89 -12.88
C HIS A 141 -1.35 7.48 -12.34
N ILE A 142 -0.37 6.79 -12.93
CA ILE A 142 0.09 5.49 -12.44
C ILE A 142 1.10 5.74 -11.31
N GLY A 143 0.77 5.23 -10.13
CA GLY A 143 1.62 5.26 -8.93
C GLY A 143 2.47 4.00 -8.78
N LEU A 144 2.48 3.45 -7.57
CA LEU A 144 3.28 2.26 -7.21
C LEU A 144 2.45 0.99 -7.32
N SER A 145 3.13 -0.15 -7.46
CA SER A 145 2.47 -1.45 -7.32
C SER A 145 1.79 -1.57 -5.96
N GLU A 146 0.54 -2.00 -5.96
CA GLU A 146 -0.31 -2.08 -4.76
C GLU A 146 -0.67 -3.54 -4.47
N PHE A 147 -0.59 -3.91 -3.19
CA PHE A 147 -0.89 -5.24 -2.69
C PHE A 147 -1.62 -5.14 -1.35
N VAL A 148 -2.30 -6.23 -0.98
CA VAL A 148 -2.97 -6.36 0.31
C VAL A 148 -2.43 -7.59 1.02
N ILE A 149 -2.02 -7.43 2.28
CA ILE A 149 -1.83 -8.54 3.22
C ILE A 149 -3.21 -8.90 3.75
N GLY A 150 -3.61 -10.15 3.56
CA GLY A 150 -4.93 -10.63 3.99
C GLY A 150 -5.13 -10.64 5.51
N GLU A 151 -6.38 -10.88 5.90
CA GLU A 151 -6.79 -11.12 7.28
C GLU A 151 -6.29 -12.47 7.80
N ASN A 152 -6.16 -12.58 9.13
CA ASN A 152 -5.76 -13.78 9.87
C ASN A 152 -4.41 -14.35 9.38
N LYS A 153 -3.45 -13.47 9.09
CA LYS A 153 -2.11 -13.81 8.61
C LYS A 153 -1.05 -13.47 9.64
N ASN A 154 -0.10 -14.39 9.80
CA ASN A 154 1.08 -14.19 10.63
C ASN A 154 2.21 -13.60 9.78
N ILE A 155 2.53 -12.33 10.03
CA ILE A 155 3.61 -11.59 9.35
C ILE A 155 4.68 -11.15 10.36
N VAL A 156 5.85 -10.72 9.90
CA VAL A 156 6.91 -10.19 10.78
C VAL A 156 7.03 -8.69 10.57
N VAL A 157 6.96 -7.92 11.66
CA VAL A 157 7.30 -6.49 11.65
C VAL A 157 8.82 -6.38 11.60
N LYS A 158 9.35 -6.03 10.43
CA LYS A 158 10.79 -5.97 10.19
C LYS A 158 11.41 -4.71 10.79
N ALA A 159 10.77 -3.57 10.55
CA ALA A 159 11.29 -2.28 10.97
C ALA A 159 10.20 -1.22 11.00
N ILE A 160 10.39 -0.23 11.86
CA ILE A 160 9.54 0.96 11.95
C ILE A 160 10.45 2.19 11.85
N TYR A 161 10.07 3.14 11.02
CA TYR A 161 10.83 4.36 10.79
C TYR A 161 9.92 5.58 10.84
N THR A 162 10.44 6.72 11.29
CA THR A 162 9.79 7.99 10.96
C THR A 162 9.88 8.23 9.45
N THR A 163 8.96 9.01 8.88
CA THR A 163 9.02 9.38 7.44
C THR A 163 10.39 9.96 7.06
N ASN A 164 10.96 10.81 7.91
CA ASN A 164 12.27 11.42 7.67
C ASN A 164 13.40 10.40 7.70
N ASP A 165 13.40 9.49 8.68
CA ASP A 165 14.45 8.48 8.78
C ASP A 165 14.39 7.54 7.57
N TYR A 166 13.18 7.14 7.13
CA TYR A 166 12.98 6.23 6.00
C TYR A 166 13.71 6.65 4.72
N PHE A 167 13.69 7.95 4.37
CA PHE A 167 14.36 8.46 3.17
C PHE A 167 15.79 8.97 3.41
N ASN A 168 16.29 8.92 4.64
CA ASN A 168 17.68 9.28 4.95
C ASN A 168 18.61 8.06 5.07
N GLN A 169 18.07 6.84 5.22
CA GLN A 169 18.89 5.61 5.33
C GLN A 169 19.67 5.31 4.04
N SER A 170 19.10 5.65 2.89
CA SER A 170 19.71 5.47 1.56
C SER A 170 20.99 6.28 1.36
N LYS A 171 21.26 7.28 2.20
CA LYS A 171 22.49 8.10 2.15
C LYS A 171 23.67 7.52 2.93
N ASN A 172 23.44 6.51 3.77
CA ASN A 172 24.46 5.94 4.66
C ASN A 172 25.04 4.60 4.15
N THR A 173 24.80 4.25 2.88
CA THR A 173 25.30 3.01 2.26
C THR A 173 26.23 3.28 1.06
N GLU A 174 26.73 4.51 0.92
CA GLU A 174 27.82 4.88 -0.02
C GLU A 174 29.19 4.85 0.66
#